data_AF-A0A0N4XRQ7-F1
#
_entry.id   AF-A0A0N4XRQ7-F1
#
_cell.length_a   1.000
_cell.length_b   1.000
_cell.length_c   1.000
_cell.angle_alpha   90.00
_cell.angle_beta   90.00
_cell.angle_gamma   90.00
#
_symmetry.space_group_name_H-M   'P 1'
#
loop_
_entity.id
_entity.type
_entity.pdbx_description
1 polymer ?
#
loop_
_entity_poly.entity_id
_entity_poly.type
_entity_poly.pdbx_seq_one_letter_code
_entity_poly.pdbx_strand_id
1 'polypeptide(L)'
;MNGLVRYHSASLPSVFKLNKHDGKITVNGKLDEAKVYRFEVIASDQGDPSLKSVQEVRVDVVEKARPIFTKKQYQATVSEAASKKTV
;
A
#
# COMPACT_ATOMS: atom_id res chain seq x y z
N MET A 1 -0.33 -2.39 28.73
CA MET A 1 0.07 -3.10 27.49
C MET A 1 0.46 -2.05 26.46
N ASN A 2 1.70 -2.05 25.99
CA ASN A 2 2.27 -1.07 25.05
C ASN A 2 2.53 -1.62 23.62
N GLY A 3 2.01 -2.82 23.31
CA GLY A 3 2.24 -3.47 22.00
C GLY A 3 1.34 -2.99 20.86
N LEU A 4 0.33 -2.16 21.15
CA LEU A 4 -0.59 -1.65 20.13
C LEU A 4 -0.11 -0.31 19.59
N VAL A 5 0.09 -0.23 18.27
CA VAL A 5 0.51 0.99 17.57
C VAL A 5 -0.66 1.61 16.82
N ARG A 6 -0.74 2.94 16.83
CA ARG A 6 -1.71 3.72 16.06
C ARG A 6 -1.00 4.69 15.13
N TYR A 7 -1.53 4.79 13.91
CA TYR A 7 -0.95 5.60 12.85
C TYR A 7 -1.79 6.85 12.60
N HIS A 8 -1.12 7.99 12.41
CA HIS A 8 -1.75 9.23 11.99
C HIS A 8 -0.80 10.06 11.12
N SER A 9 -1.34 11.03 10.39
CA SER A 9 -0.55 11.94 9.56
C SER A 9 -1.26 13.28 9.47
N ALA A 10 -0.55 14.35 9.83
CA ALA A 10 -1.07 15.72 9.74
C ALA A 10 -0.88 16.32 8.33
N SER A 11 0.09 15.81 7.57
CA SER A 11 0.47 16.28 6.24
C SER A 11 -0.01 15.36 5.10
N LEU A 12 -0.91 14.42 5.38
CA LEU A 12 -1.42 13.48 4.38
C LEU A 12 -2.22 14.22 3.29
N PRO A 13 -1.82 14.14 2.01
CA PRO A 13 -2.61 14.67 0.91
C PRO A 13 -3.97 13.97 0.83
N SER A 14 -5.03 14.71 0.53
CA SER A 14 -6.42 14.18 0.46
C SER A 14 -6.64 13.05 -0.55
N VAL A 15 -5.74 12.94 -1.54
CA VAL A 15 -5.69 11.85 -2.53
C VAL A 15 -5.23 10.51 -1.93
N PHE A 16 -4.81 10.48 -0.67
CA PHE A 16 -4.51 9.26 0.08
C PHE A 16 -5.36 9.13 1.33
N LYS A 17 -5.50 7.89 1.80
CA LYS A 17 -6.08 7.51 3.09
C LYS A 17 -5.07 6.68 3.86
N LEU A 18 -4.90 6.98 5.15
CA LEU A 18 -4.10 6.19 6.09
C LEU A 18 -5.05 5.50 7.07
N ASN A 19 -5.00 4.17 7.14
CA ASN A 19 -5.72 3.42 8.16
C ASN A 19 -4.93 3.45 9.48
N LYS A 20 -5.56 4.01 10.52
CA LYS A 20 -4.95 4.17 11.85
C LYS A 20 -4.65 2.86 12.59
N HIS A 21 -5.20 1.72 12.15
CA HIS A 21 -5.08 0.44 12.83
C HIS A 21 -3.94 -0.42 12.28
N ASP A 22 -3.71 -0.41 10.96
CA ASP A 22 -2.74 -1.28 10.28
C ASP A 22 -1.67 -0.50 9.50
N GLY A 23 -1.76 0.84 9.46
CA GLY A 23 -0.82 1.70 8.75
C GLY A 23 -0.98 1.67 7.22
N LYS A 24 -2.02 1.02 6.69
CA LYS A 24 -2.21 0.90 5.24
C LYS A 24 -2.51 2.25 4.61
N ILE A 25 -1.70 2.63 3.62
CA ILE A 25 -1.90 3.81 2.79
C ILE A 25 -2.60 3.37 1.51
N THR A 26 -3.74 3.98 1.19
CA THR A 26 -4.53 3.68 -0.01
C THR A 26 -4.84 4.95 -0.79
N VAL A 27 -5.06 4.81 -2.10
CA VAL A 27 -5.47 5.93 -2.95
C VAL A 27 -6.94 6.26 -2.68
N ASN A 28 -7.23 7.54 -2.50
CA ASN A 28 -8.55 8.10 -2.19
C ASN A 28 -9.00 9.18 -3.20
N GLY A 29 -8.46 9.15 -4.41
CA GLY A 29 -8.80 10.11 -5.44
C GLY A 29 -8.01 9.91 -6.71
N LYS A 30 -8.09 10.90 -7.61
CA LYS A 30 -7.27 10.92 -8.82
C LYS A 30 -5.84 11.33 -8.45
N LEU A 31 -4.86 10.57 -8.95
CA LEU A 31 -3.45 10.91 -8.82
C LEU A 31 -2.99 11.68 -10.05
N ASP A 32 -2.24 12.76 -9.83
CA ASP A 32 -1.50 13.44 -10.90
C ASP A 32 -0.30 12.59 -11.33
N GLU A 33 -0.24 12.21 -12.61
CA GLU A 33 0.71 11.26 -13.19
C GLU A 33 2.18 11.70 -13.12
N ALA A 34 2.45 13.01 -13.03
CA ALA A 34 3.81 13.58 -12.99
C ALA A 34 4.24 14.05 -11.58
N LYS A 35 3.55 13.59 -10.53
CA LYS A 35 3.73 14.12 -9.17
C LYS A 35 4.39 13.13 -8.23
N VAL A 36 5.32 13.66 -7.43
CA VAL A 36 5.86 13.00 -6.25
C VAL A 36 5.15 13.58 -5.03
N TYR A 37 4.58 12.71 -4.20
CA TYR A 37 3.97 13.11 -2.94
C TYR A 37 4.92 12.80 -1.79
N ARG A 38 5.01 13.72 -0.83
CA ARG A 38 5.74 13.54 0.43
C ARG A 38 4.85 13.94 1.59
N PHE A 39 4.81 13.11 2.62
CA PHE A 39 4.09 13.37 3.86
C PHE A 39 4.67 12.55 5.00
N GLU A 40 4.40 12.98 6.22
CA GLU A 40 4.88 12.32 7.42
C GLU A 40 3.83 11.36 7.97
N VAL A 41 4.26 10.18 8.39
CA VAL A 41 3.44 9.26 9.17
C VAL A 41 4.01 9.19 10.58
N ILE A 42 3.13 9.30 11.56
CA ILE A 42 3.43 9.23 12.98
C ILE A 42 2.84 7.92 13.50
N ALA A 43 3.68 7.10 14.11
CA ALA A 43 3.30 5.87 14.80
C ALA A 43 3.44 6.09 16.29
N SER A 44 2.35 5.92 17.05
CA SER A 44 2.34 6.09 18.50
C SER A 44 1.90 4.80 19.19
N ASP A 45 2.61 4.39 20.23
CA ASP A 45 2.15 3.31 21.10
C ASP A 45 0.97 3.78 21.98
N GLN A 46 0.42 2.86 22.78
CA GLN A 46 -0.65 3.17 23.75
C GLN A 46 -0.14 3.08 25.19
N GLY A 47 1.13 3.44 25.41
CA GLY A 47 1.70 3.58 26.75
C GLY A 47 1.25 4.88 27.45
N ASP A 48 1.58 4.99 28.73
CA ASP A 48 1.45 6.23 29.52
C ASP A 48 2.78 6.51 30.23
N PRO A 49 3.58 7.50 29.78
CA PRO A 49 3.33 8.36 28.62
C PRO A 49 3.50 7.60 27.29
N SER A 50 2.74 8.02 26.27
CA SER A 50 2.84 7.44 24.92
C SER A 50 4.14 7.88 24.22
N LEU A 51 4.83 6.92 23.62
CA LEU A 51 6.00 7.16 22.77
C LEU A 51 5.60 7.14 21.29
N LYS A 52 6.28 7.95 20.47
CA LYS A 52 6.01 8.07 19.04
C LYS A 52 7.27 8.10 18.19
N SER A 53 7.15 7.61 16.96
CA SER A 53 8.13 7.78 15.89
C SER A 53 7.49 8.49 14.69
N VAL A 54 8.31 9.22 13.93
CA VAL A 54 7.88 9.98 12.76
C VAL A 54 8.73 9.57 11.56
N GLN A 55 8.11 9.34 10.41
CA GLN A 55 8.80 8.93 9.18
C GLN A 55 8.22 9.64 7.96
N GLU A 56 9.07 10.17 7.09
CA GLU A 56 8.66 10.67 5.77
C GLU A 56 8.35 9.49 4.83
N VAL A 57 7.19 9.56 4.17
CA VAL A 57 6.76 8.67 3.11
C VAL A 57 6.83 9.42 1.78
N ARG A 58 7.51 8.81 0.80
CA ARG A 58 7.58 9.28 -0.59
C ARG A 58 6.77 8.36 -1.49
N VAL A 59 5.84 8.92 -2.26
CA VAL A 59 5.05 8.20 -3.27
C VAL A 59 5.36 8.78 -4.64
N ASP A 60 5.98 7.98 -5.50
CA ASP A 60 6.24 8.31 -6.90
C ASP A 60 5.13 7.70 -7.78
N VAL A 61 4.39 8.54 -8.51
CA VAL A 61 3.38 8.07 -9.47
C VAL A 61 4.07 7.71 -10.78
N VAL A 62 3.95 6.45 -11.21
CA VAL A 62 4.63 5.93 -12.42
C VAL A 62 3.67 5.27 -13.39
N GLU A 63 3.78 5.61 -14.67
CA GLU A 63 3.00 4.96 -15.74
C GLU A 63 3.76 3.81 -16.42
N LYS A 64 5.08 3.94 -16.53
CA LYS A 64 5.89 3.22 -17.53
C LYS A 64 6.32 1.80 -17.14
N ALA A 65 5.89 1.29 -15.98
CA ALA A 65 6.38 0.02 -15.43
C ALA A 65 5.26 -0.99 -15.07
N ARG A 66 4.04 -0.81 -15.58
CA ARG A 66 2.92 -1.71 -15.27
C ARG A 66 2.89 -2.89 -16.26
N PRO A 67 3.13 -4.15 -15.84
CA PRO A 67 2.97 -5.29 -16.72
C PRO A 67 1.51 -5.39 -17.17
N ILE A 68 1.31 -5.53 -18.48
CA ILE A 68 -0.03 -5.67 -19.07
C ILE A 68 -0.24 -7.16 -19.35
N PHE A 69 -1.20 -7.76 -18.66
CA PHE A 69 -1.62 -9.12 -18.98
C PHE A 69 -2.22 -9.17 -20.40
N THR A 70 -1.86 -10.18 -21.19
CA THR A 70 -2.40 -10.37 -22.55
C THR A 70 -3.89 -10.69 -22.55
N LYS A 71 -4.41 -11.28 -21.46
CA LYS A 71 -5.83 -11.53 -21.24
C LYS A 71 -6.24 -10.99 -19.88
N LYS A 72 -7.46 -10.43 -19.78
CA LYS A 72 -8.05 -10.04 -18.49
C LYS A 72 -8.33 -11.24 -17.57
N GLN A 73 -8.53 -12.41 -18.16
CA GLN A 73 -8.73 -13.67 -17.46
C GLN A 73 -8.10 -14.80 -18.27
N TYR A 74 -7.39 -15.70 -17.59
CA TYR A 74 -6.88 -16.94 -18.17
C TYR A 74 -7.75 -18.09 -17.69
N GLN A 75 -8.18 -18.94 -18.61
CA GLN A 75 -8.87 -20.20 -18.32
C GLN A 75 -8.10 -21.31 -19.04
N ALA A 76 -7.88 -22.41 -18.33
CA ALA A 76 -7.22 -23.60 -18.83
C ALA A 76 -7.78 -24.81 -18.08
N THR A 77 -7.81 -25.96 -18.76
CA THR A 77 -8.18 -27.25 -18.17
C THR A 77 -7.03 -28.20 -18.44
N VAL A 78 -6.59 -28.93 -17.42
CA VAL A 78 -5.51 -29.90 -17.53
C VAL A 78 -6.05 -31.26 -17.08
N SER A 79 -5.78 -32.31 -17.85
CA SER A 79 -6.16 -33.67 -17.49
C SER A 79 -5.40 -34.14 -16.26
N GLU A 80 -6.06 -34.90 -15.38
CA GLU A 80 -5.39 -35.54 -14.23
C GLU A 80 -4.28 -36.51 -14.65
N ALA A 81 -4.37 -37.06 -15.87
CA ALA A 81 -3.37 -37.97 -16.44
C ALA A 81 -2.18 -37.22 -17.08
N ALA A 82 -2.14 -35.88 -16.99
CA ALA A 82 -1.08 -35.09 -17.60
C ALA A 82 0.30 -35.43 -17.03
N SER A 83 1.29 -35.55 -17.91
CA SER A 83 2.67 -35.79 -17.51
C SER A 83 3.30 -34.54 -16.88
N LYS A 84 4.38 -34.72 -16.12
CA LYS A 84 5.14 -33.61 -15.53
C LYS A 84 5.55 -32.61 -16.61
N LYS A 85 5.37 -31.32 -16.33
CA LYS A 85 5.66 -30.17 -17.22
C LYS A 85 4.72 -30.01 -18.41
N THR A 86 3.49 -30.54 -18.33
CA THR A 86 2.43 -30.15 -19.27
C THR A 86 2.13 -28.66 -19.09
N VAL A 87 2.14 -27.89 -20.19
CA VAL A 87 1.90 -26.44 -20.27
C VAL A 87 0.60 -26.16 -21.01
#